data_AF-A0A848TJY7-F1
#
_entry.id   AF-A0A848TJY7-F1
#
_cell.length_a   1.000
_cell.length_b   1.000
_cell.length_c   1.000
_cell.angle_alpha   90.00
_cell.angle_beta   90.00
_cell.angle_gamma   90.00
#
_symmetry.space_group_name_H-M   'P 1'
#
loop_
_entity.id
_entity.type
_entity.pdbx_description
1 polymer ?
#
loop_
_entity_poly.entity_id
_entity_poly.type
_entity_poly.pdbx_seq_one_letter_code
_entity_poly.pdbx_strand_id
1 'polypeptide(L)'
;FGGMIVAVFGVIASLGAGSFVGFFAAFMSLFFLTGVGNASTFQMIPAIMAQEVPRLMPELKGDARRKQAERESAAIIAFTSAIAAYGAFFIPKAYGTSIAMTGGPVAALWGFLVFYTICLVITWVYYTRPGGLLHAVEHGRNATAGPAAQPAG
;
A
#
# COMPACT_ATOMS: atom_id res chain seq x y z
N PHE A 1 -0.65 -4.09 -3.37
CA PHE A 1 -1.97 -4.37 -3.98
C PHE A 1 -2.04 -5.69 -4.74
N GLY A 2 -1.10 -6.00 -5.66
CA GLY A 2 -1.15 -7.24 -6.44
C GLY A 2 -1.30 -8.52 -5.61
N GLY A 3 -0.53 -8.66 -4.52
CA GLY A 3 -0.69 -9.82 -3.63
C GLY A 3 -2.04 -9.89 -2.91
N MET A 4 -2.67 -8.75 -2.57
CA MET A 4 -4.01 -8.75 -1.96
C MET A 4 -5.07 -9.23 -2.97
N ILE A 5 -4.94 -8.84 -4.24
CA ILE A 5 -5.80 -9.30 -5.34
C ILE A 5 -5.70 -10.83 -5.48
N VAL A 6 -4.47 -11.37 -5.49
CA VAL A 6 -4.23 -12.82 -5.53
C VAL A 6 -4.86 -13.52 -4.31
N ALA A 7 -4.72 -12.95 -3.11
CA ALA A 7 -5.32 -13.50 -1.91
C ALA A 7 -6.87 -13.53 -1.99
N VAL A 8 -7.52 -12.49 -2.51
CA VAL A 8 -8.98 -12.47 -2.71
C VAL A 8 -9.41 -13.56 -3.70
N PHE A 9 -8.68 -13.77 -4.80
CA PHE A 9 -8.95 -14.90 -5.70
C PHE A 9 -8.82 -16.25 -4.99
N GLY A 10 -7.81 -16.40 -4.11
CA GLY A 10 -7.66 -17.58 -3.26
C GLY A 10 -8.86 -17.82 -2.33
N VAL A 11 -9.43 -16.75 -1.77
CA VAL A 11 -10.66 -16.83 -0.95
C VAL A 11 -11.85 -17.30 -1.80
N ILE A 12 -12.07 -16.69 -2.97
CA ILE A 12 -13.18 -17.04 -3.86
C ILE A 12 -13.07 -18.50 -4.33
N ALA A 13 -11.88 -18.94 -4.74
CA ALA A 13 -11.63 -20.31 -5.17
C ALA A 13 -11.87 -21.31 -4.02
N SER A 14 -11.43 -20.99 -2.81
CA SER A 14 -11.62 -21.86 -1.63
C SER A 14 -13.08 -21.97 -1.21
N LEU A 15 -13.87 -20.89 -1.35
CA LEU A 15 -15.32 -20.93 -1.13
C LEU A 15 -16.02 -21.84 -2.15
N GLY A 16 -15.64 -21.75 -3.43
CA GLY A 16 -16.18 -22.63 -4.47
C GLY A 16 -15.83 -24.11 -4.25
N ALA A 17 -14.65 -24.39 -3.70
CA ALA A 17 -14.20 -25.74 -3.37
C ALA A 17 -14.71 -26.26 -2.01
N GLY A 18 -15.38 -25.44 -1.20
CA GLY A 18 -15.80 -25.81 0.16
C GLY A 18 -14.64 -26.06 1.14
N SER A 19 -13.44 -25.53 0.86
CA SER A 19 -12.23 -25.79 1.65
C SER A 19 -12.01 -24.72 2.72
N PHE A 20 -12.24 -25.08 3.98
CA PHE A 20 -11.99 -24.20 5.12
C PHE A 20 -10.51 -23.83 5.26
N VAL A 21 -9.61 -24.79 5.07
CA VAL A 21 -8.16 -24.57 5.19
C VAL A 21 -7.68 -23.58 4.13
N GLY A 22 -8.13 -23.73 2.88
CA GLY A 22 -7.82 -22.80 1.80
C GLY A 22 -8.37 -21.40 2.07
N PHE A 23 -9.62 -21.33 2.54
CA PHE A 23 -10.27 -20.06 2.91
C PHE A 23 -9.49 -19.35 4.02
N PHE A 24 -9.15 -20.07 5.10
CA PHE A 24 -8.44 -19.52 6.25
C PHE A 24 -7.03 -19.04 5.87
N ALA A 25 -6.28 -19.83 5.10
CA ALA A 25 -4.94 -19.47 4.64
C ALA A 25 -4.96 -18.24 3.72
N ALA A 26 -5.93 -18.15 2.80
CA ALA A 26 -6.11 -16.99 1.93
C ALA A 26 -6.49 -15.73 2.73
N PHE A 27 -7.37 -15.85 3.73
CA PHE A 27 -7.71 -14.75 4.62
C PHE A 27 -6.53 -14.28 5.47
N MET A 28 -5.75 -15.20 6.06
CA MET A 28 -4.53 -14.85 6.80
C MET A 28 -3.51 -14.13 5.92
N SER A 29 -3.34 -14.59 4.68
CA SER A 29 -2.51 -13.91 3.68
C SER A 29 -3.02 -12.50 3.42
N LEU A 30 -4.33 -12.32 3.22
CA LEU A 30 -4.93 -11.01 3.00
C LEU A 30 -4.73 -10.06 4.18
N PHE A 31 -4.91 -10.54 5.42
CA PHE A 31 -4.65 -9.77 6.64
C PHE A 31 -3.18 -9.35 6.74
N PHE A 32 -2.26 -10.29 6.53
CA PHE A 32 -0.83 -10.03 6.56
C PHE A 32 -0.43 -8.99 5.51
N LEU A 33 -0.82 -9.19 4.26
CA LEU A 33 -0.48 -8.29 3.16
C LEU A 33 -1.08 -6.89 3.36
N THR A 34 -2.30 -6.80 3.90
CA THR A 34 -2.91 -5.52 4.24
C THR A 34 -2.14 -4.82 5.36
N GLY A 35 -1.73 -5.55 6.39
CA GLY A 35 -0.89 -5.02 7.47
C GLY A 35 0.44 -4.46 6.98
N VAL A 36 1.13 -5.20 6.11
CA VAL A 36 2.39 -4.74 5.48
C VAL A 36 2.15 -3.50 4.62
N GLY A 37 1.07 -3.46 3.83
CA GLY A 37 0.71 -2.31 3.01
C GLY A 37 0.46 -1.03 3.82
N ASN A 38 -0.26 -1.14 4.93
CA ASN A 38 -0.53 -0.02 5.84
C ASN A 38 0.76 0.49 6.51
N ALA A 39 1.61 -0.42 7.00
CA ALA A 39 2.89 -0.06 7.61
C ALA A 39 3.81 0.68 6.62
N SER A 40 3.90 0.21 5.38
CA SER A 40 4.67 0.85 4.33
C SER A 40 4.16 2.27 4.04
N THR A 41 2.84 2.46 3.98
CA THR A 41 2.23 3.78 3.74
C THR A 41 2.50 4.75 4.90
N PHE A 42 2.37 4.28 6.14
CA PHE A 42 2.65 5.11 7.32
C PHE A 42 4.13 5.49 7.46
N GLN A 43 5.06 4.66 6.99
CA GLN A 43 6.49 5.00 6.94
C GLN A 43 6.83 5.93 5.76
N MET A 44 6.08 5.87 4.67
CA MET A 44 6.29 6.69 3.49
C MET A 44 5.94 8.17 3.73
N ILE A 45 4.88 8.46 4.50
CA ILE A 45 4.42 9.83 4.77
C ILE A 45 5.53 10.69 5.42
N PRO A 46 6.18 10.26 6.53
CA PRO A 46 7.30 11.00 7.12
C PRO A 46 8.48 11.21 6.17
N ALA A 47 8.79 10.21 5.34
CA ALA A 47 9.87 10.31 4.37
C ALA A 47 9.59 11.38 3.30
N ILE A 48 8.34 11.51 2.86
CA ILE A 48 7.93 12.55 1.91
C ILE A 48 7.98 13.94 2.57
N MET A 49 7.44 14.10 3.78
CA MET A 49 7.44 15.41 4.45
C MET A 49 8.84 15.87 4.85
N ALA A 50 9.75 14.95 5.14
CA ALA A 50 11.17 15.28 5.35
C ALA A 50 11.82 15.93 4.13
N GLN A 51 11.31 15.67 2.91
CA GLN A 51 11.76 16.29 1.67
C GLN A 51 10.95 17.55 1.33
N GLU A 52 9.64 17.54 1.58
CA GLU A 52 8.75 18.63 1.20
C GLU A 52 8.85 19.85 2.15
N VAL A 53 9.03 19.66 3.45
CA VAL A 53 9.16 20.77 4.42
C VAL A 53 10.37 21.67 4.13
N PRO A 54 11.59 21.16 3.84
CA PRO A 54 12.70 22.03 3.42
C PRO A 54 12.42 22.82 2.15
N ARG A 55 11.58 22.29 1.24
CA ARG A 55 11.19 22.95 -0.02
C ARG A 55 10.15 24.04 0.20
N LEU A 56 9.18 23.79 1.08
CA LEU A 56 8.06 24.70 1.35
C LEU A 56 8.41 25.79 2.37
N MET A 57 9.30 25.48 3.32
CA MET A 57 9.71 26.37 4.42
C MET A 57 11.25 26.45 4.50
N PRO A 58 11.90 27.11 3.51
CA PRO A 58 13.36 27.21 3.46
C PRO A 58 13.95 27.99 4.65
N GLU A 59 13.17 28.86 5.30
CA GLU A 59 13.59 29.59 6.51
C GLU A 59 13.80 28.70 7.74
N LEU A 60 13.14 27.54 7.85
CA LEU A 60 13.32 26.62 8.98
C LEU A 60 14.66 25.89 8.88
N LYS A 61 15.47 25.95 9.95
CA LYS A 61 16.81 25.32 10.02
C LYS A 61 16.88 24.26 11.13
N GLY A 62 17.75 23.26 10.92
CA GLY A 62 18.10 22.25 11.92
C GLY A 62 16.89 21.55 12.55
N ASP A 63 16.87 21.49 13.88
CA ASP A 63 15.86 20.78 14.67
C ASP A 63 14.43 21.32 14.47
N ALA A 64 14.28 22.62 14.22
CA ALA A 64 12.96 23.21 13.97
C ALA A 64 12.32 22.64 12.70
N ARG A 65 13.11 22.42 11.65
CA ARG A 65 12.67 21.81 10.39
C ARG A 65 12.21 20.37 10.60
N ARG A 66 13.01 19.57 11.31
CA ARG A 66 12.70 18.17 11.59
C ARG A 66 11.41 18.05 12.40
N LYS A 67 11.27 18.86 13.45
CA LYS A 67 10.06 18.90 14.29
C LYS A 67 8.82 19.30 13.50
N GLN A 68 8.96 20.22 12.53
CA GLN A 68 7.86 20.59 11.65
C GLN A 68 7.47 19.43 10.72
N ALA A 69 8.42 18.77 10.07
CA ALA A 69 8.15 17.59 9.23
C ALA A 69 7.47 16.47 10.01
N GLU A 70 7.92 16.19 11.24
CA GLU A 70 7.30 15.20 12.12
C GLU A 70 5.85 15.59 12.49
N ARG A 71 5.59 16.86 12.80
CA ARG A 71 4.25 17.36 13.13
C ARG A 71 3.28 17.26 11.95
N GLU A 72 3.68 17.71 10.77
CA GLU A 72 2.85 17.65 9.57
C GLU A 72 2.55 16.20 9.18
N SER A 73 3.56 15.33 9.26
CA SER A 73 3.38 13.89 9.01
C SER A 73 2.40 13.26 9.99
N ALA A 74 2.53 13.58 11.29
CA ALA A 74 1.63 13.08 12.32
C ALA A 74 0.19 13.54 12.08
N ALA A 75 -0.01 14.80 11.67
CA ALA A 75 -1.33 15.33 11.32
C ALA A 75 -1.95 14.59 10.12
N ILE A 76 -1.17 14.36 9.05
CA ILE A 76 -1.62 13.60 7.88
C ILE A 76 -1.98 12.17 8.27
N ILE A 77 -1.13 11.49 9.05
CA ILE A 77 -1.38 10.11 9.51
C ILE A 77 -2.66 10.06 10.36
N ALA A 78 -2.85 11.01 11.30
CA ALA A 78 -4.02 11.05 12.16
C ALA A 78 -5.31 11.26 11.34
N PHE A 79 -5.31 12.22 10.42
CA PHE A 79 -6.46 12.52 9.58
C PHE A 79 -6.81 11.35 8.64
N THR A 80 -5.82 10.77 7.97
CA THR A 80 -6.03 9.61 7.10
C THR A 80 -6.47 8.37 7.87
N SER A 81 -5.96 8.15 9.09
CA SER A 81 -6.37 7.05 9.97
C SER A 81 -7.83 7.18 10.43
N ALA A 82 -8.29 8.40 10.72
CA ALA A 82 -9.69 8.65 11.07
C ALA A 82 -10.64 8.25 9.93
N ILE A 83 -10.26 8.53 8.68
CA ILE A 83 -11.02 8.09 7.50
C ILE A 83 -10.93 6.56 7.34
N ALA A 84 -9.75 5.98 7.51
CA ALA A 84 -9.56 4.53 7.38
C ALA A 84 -10.38 3.72 8.39
N ALA A 85 -10.65 4.28 9.58
CA ALA A 85 -11.46 3.64 10.62
C ALA A 85 -12.89 3.29 10.15
N TYR A 86 -13.47 4.05 9.21
CA TYR A 86 -14.78 3.71 8.62
C TYR A 86 -14.78 2.34 7.92
N GLY A 87 -13.62 1.85 7.48
CA GLY A 87 -13.47 0.51 6.90
C GLY A 87 -13.91 -0.61 7.85
N ALA A 88 -13.73 -0.45 9.16
CA ALA A 88 -14.12 -1.44 10.16
C ALA A 88 -15.64 -1.66 10.22
N PHE A 89 -16.43 -0.63 9.89
CA PHE A 89 -17.88 -0.75 9.78
C PHE A 89 -18.30 -1.21 8.37
N PHE A 90 -17.62 -0.72 7.35
CA PHE A 90 -17.96 -1.02 5.96
C PHE A 90 -17.80 -2.50 5.61
N ILE A 91 -16.73 -3.16 6.09
CA ILE A 91 -16.44 -4.56 5.75
C ILE A 91 -17.55 -5.51 6.26
N PRO A 92 -17.92 -5.52 7.56
CA PRO A 92 -19.00 -6.39 8.05
C PRO A 92 -20.35 -6.07 7.38
N LYS A 93 -20.65 -4.78 7.18
CA LYS A 93 -21.89 -4.34 6.52
C LYS A 93 -21.95 -4.83 5.07
N ALA A 94 -20.85 -4.74 4.33
CA ALA A 94 -20.75 -5.22 2.95
C ALA A 94 -20.95 -6.75 2.88
N TYR A 95 -20.29 -7.52 3.76
CA TYR A 95 -20.52 -8.96 3.85
C TYR A 95 -21.97 -9.29 4.21
N GLY A 96 -22.55 -8.64 5.23
CA GLY A 96 -23.94 -8.86 5.63
C GLY A 96 -24.94 -8.52 4.51
N THR A 97 -24.70 -7.42 3.79
CA THR A 97 -25.52 -7.01 2.63
C THR A 97 -25.40 -8.02 1.49
N SER A 98 -24.19 -8.52 1.21
CA SER A 98 -23.96 -9.56 0.21
C SER A 98 -24.70 -10.85 0.56
N ILE A 99 -24.59 -11.31 1.80
CA ILE A 99 -25.28 -12.52 2.25
C ILE A 99 -26.80 -12.36 2.16
N ALA A 100 -27.34 -11.21 2.57
CA ALA A 100 -28.78 -10.94 2.51
C ALA A 100 -29.34 -10.89 1.09
N MET A 101 -28.59 -10.35 0.11
CA MET A 101 -29.08 -10.17 -1.26
C MET A 101 -28.74 -11.34 -2.20
N THR A 102 -27.59 -11.98 -2.03
CA THR A 102 -27.08 -12.99 -2.98
C THR A 102 -26.90 -14.37 -2.35
N GLY A 103 -27.24 -14.55 -1.07
CA GLY A 103 -27.11 -15.82 -0.35
C GLY A 103 -25.68 -16.20 0.06
N GLY A 104 -24.70 -15.33 -0.18
CA GLY A 104 -23.29 -15.61 0.15
C GLY A 104 -22.37 -14.39 0.08
N PRO A 105 -21.12 -14.51 0.57
CA PRO A 105 -20.18 -13.38 0.69
C PRO A 105 -19.46 -13.01 -0.62
N VAL A 106 -19.68 -13.77 -1.70
CA VAL A 106 -18.92 -13.65 -2.96
C VAL A 106 -19.09 -12.29 -3.62
N ALA A 107 -20.28 -11.67 -3.56
CA ALA A 107 -20.49 -10.36 -4.16
C ALA A 107 -19.69 -9.26 -3.43
N ALA A 108 -19.58 -9.33 -2.09
CA ALA A 108 -18.70 -8.43 -1.34
C ALA A 108 -17.22 -8.60 -1.73
N LEU A 109 -16.76 -9.84 -1.91
CA LEU A 109 -15.38 -10.14 -2.32
C LEU A 109 -15.04 -9.56 -3.70
N TRP A 110 -15.96 -9.63 -4.66
CA TRP A 110 -15.80 -8.96 -5.96
C TRP A 110 -15.73 -7.44 -5.81
N GLY A 111 -16.54 -6.84 -4.92
CA GLY A 111 -16.43 -5.42 -4.59
C GLY A 111 -15.05 -5.03 -4.06
N PHE A 112 -14.49 -5.81 -3.12
CA PHE A 112 -13.14 -5.58 -2.61
C PHE A 112 -12.05 -5.79 -3.67
N LEU A 113 -12.23 -6.78 -4.55
CA LEU A 113 -11.31 -7.02 -5.67
C LEU A 113 -11.24 -5.82 -6.63
N VAL A 114 -12.40 -5.27 -7.01
CA VAL A 114 -12.49 -4.07 -7.85
C VAL A 114 -11.80 -2.89 -7.17
N PHE A 115 -12.06 -2.68 -5.88
CA PHE A 115 -11.40 -1.64 -5.11
C PHE A 115 -9.87 -1.79 -5.11
N TYR A 116 -9.34 -2.99 -4.81
CA TYR A 116 -7.89 -3.22 -4.84
C TYR A 116 -7.28 -3.05 -6.23
N THR A 117 -8.02 -3.38 -7.28
CA THR A 117 -7.58 -3.19 -8.66
C THR A 117 -7.51 -1.70 -9.01
N ILE A 118 -8.50 -0.91 -8.61
CA ILE A 118 -8.47 0.56 -8.76
C ILE A 118 -7.29 1.14 -7.99
N CYS A 119 -7.06 0.74 -6.74
CA CYS A 119 -5.91 1.19 -5.96
C CYS A 119 -4.58 0.84 -6.65
N LEU A 120 -4.46 -0.37 -7.21
CA LEU A 120 -3.29 -0.80 -7.96
C LEU A 120 -3.07 0.09 -9.18
N VAL A 121 -4.11 0.37 -9.96
CA VAL A 121 -4.03 1.23 -11.14
C VAL A 121 -3.62 2.65 -10.74
N ILE A 122 -4.19 3.22 -9.68
CA ILE A 122 -3.81 4.55 -9.17
C ILE A 122 -2.34 4.54 -8.76
N THR A 123 -1.91 3.56 -7.96
CA THR A 123 -0.50 3.43 -7.59
C THR A 123 0.37 3.34 -8.85
N TRP A 124 0.01 2.52 -9.82
CA TRP A 124 0.78 2.38 -11.05
C TRP A 124 0.83 3.67 -11.89
N VAL A 125 -0.28 4.39 -12.02
CA VAL A 125 -0.34 5.66 -12.77
C VAL A 125 0.47 6.76 -12.10
N TYR A 126 0.49 6.84 -10.77
CA TYR A 126 1.23 7.88 -10.04
C TYR A 126 2.68 7.51 -9.74
N TYR A 127 3.01 6.23 -9.57
CA TYR A 127 4.38 5.77 -9.28
C TYR A 127 5.15 5.28 -10.51
N THR A 128 4.49 4.76 -11.55
CA THR A 128 5.13 4.05 -12.69
C THR A 128 5.00 4.78 -14.03
N ARG A 129 4.29 5.92 -14.10
CA ARG A 129 4.24 6.78 -15.31
C ARG A 129 5.53 7.63 -15.42
N PRO A 130 6.07 7.88 -16.63
CA PRO A 130 7.45 8.30 -16.86
C PRO A 130 7.80 9.62 -16.16
N GLY A 131 8.63 9.54 -15.11
CA GLY A 131 9.02 10.67 -14.26
C GLY A 131 9.19 10.32 -12.76
N GLY A 132 8.73 9.14 -12.32
CA GLY A 132 8.84 8.69 -10.93
C GLY A 132 10.19 8.08 -10.55
N LEU A 133 10.63 8.30 -9.30
CA LEU A 133 11.89 7.94 -8.64
C LEU A 133 12.49 6.53 -8.90
N LEU A 134 11.74 5.56 -9.47
CA LEU A 134 12.25 4.23 -9.77
C LEU A 134 13.27 4.23 -10.94
N HIS A 135 13.12 5.13 -11.92
CA HIS A 135 14.04 5.23 -13.06
C HIS A 135 15.38 5.88 -12.66
N ALA A 136 15.38 6.74 -11.63
CA ALA A 136 16.60 7.33 -11.07
C ALA A 136 17.40 6.32 -10.22
N VAL A 137 16.71 5.40 -9.53
CA VAL A 137 17.38 4.32 -8.76
C VAL A 137 17.95 3.24 -9.69
N GLU A 138 17.23 2.87 -10.76
CA GLU A 138 17.76 1.94 -11.76
C GLU A 138 18.93 2.52 -12.57
N HIS A 139 18.95 3.83 -12.84
CA HIS A 139 20.08 4.49 -13.51
C HIS A 139 21.24 4.84 -12.56
N GLY A 140 20.97 5.07 -11.26
CA GLY A 140 22.00 5.35 -10.26
C GLY A 140 22.84 4.14 -9.87
N ARG A 141 22.26 2.92 -9.91
CA ARG A 141 23.01 1.68 -9.63
C ARG A 141 23.91 1.24 -10.79
N ASN A 142 23.61 1.68 -12.01
CA ASN A 142 24.47 1.46 -13.17
C ASN A 142 25.57 2.52 -13.30
N ALA A 143 25.42 3.70 -12.68
CA ALA A 143 26.45 4.74 -12.66
C ALA A 143 27.57 4.48 -11.62
N THR A 144 27.33 3.66 -10.60
CA THR A 144 28.37 3.21 -9.64
C THR A 144 28.94 1.83 -9.94
N ALA A 145 28.43 1.15 -10.97
CA ALA A 145 28.97 -0.13 -11.44
C ALA A 145 29.85 0.07 -12.69
N GLY A 146 31.02 0.67 -12.51
CA GLY A 146 32.10 0.58 -13.49
C GLY A 146 33.44 1.06 -12.92
N PRO A 147 34.59 0.49 -13.33
CA PRO A 147 34.85 -0.79 -13.99
C PRO A 147 35.50 -1.81 -13.01
N ALA A 148 35.22 -3.10 -13.19
CA ALA A 148 36.07 -4.15 -12.62
C ALA A 148 37.50 -3.95 -13.15
N ALA A 149 38.43 -3.62 -12.26
CA ALA A 149 39.85 -3.54 -12.57
C ALA A 149 40.35 -4.91 -13.04
N GLN A 150 40.91 -4.88 -14.25
CA GLN A 150 41.50 -5.96 -15.03
C GLN A 150 42.77 -6.52 -14.34
N PRO A 151 43.17 -7.79 -14.61
CA PRO A 151 43.96 -8.60 -13.69
C PRO A 151 45.46 -8.27 -13.69
N ALA A 152 46.11 -8.61 -12.58
CA ALA A 152 47.54 -8.56 -12.38
C ALA A 152 48.28 -9.45 -13.39
N GLY A 153 49.26 -8.87 -14.07
CA GLY A 153 50.29 -9.49 -14.91
C GLY A 153 51.51 -8.59 -14.93
#